data_AF-A0A0L0P8T9-F1
#
_entry.id   AF-A0A0L0P8T9-F1
#
_cell.length_a   1.000
_cell.length_b   1.000
_cell.length_c   1.000
_cell.angle_alpha   90.00
_cell.angle_beta   90.00
_cell.angle_gamma   90.00
#
_symmetry.space_group_name_H-M   'P 1'
#
loop_
_entity.id
_entity.type
_entity.pdbx_description
1 polymer ?
#
loop_
_entity_poly.entity_id
_entity_poly.type
_entity_poly.pdbx_seq_one_letter_code
_entity_poly.pdbx_strand_id
1 'polypeptide(L)'
;MNYNEKGQFRGAATIIFKSHKNAVKAVEKYNNAPIDGGSSKLKMELVIDPTKKPLAARITANKTEPVATPQQKKQQVLKQKVQQKRQQLQKKASNGKPKKQTKKTAEQLDQEMSDYFNNN
;
A
#
# COMPACT_ATOMS: atom_id res chain seq x y z
N MET A 1 -16.02 27.21 19.67
CA MET A 1 -17.25 27.67 20.34
C MET A 1 -18.03 28.51 19.34
N ASN A 2 -19.35 28.35 19.24
CA ASN A 2 -20.20 29.09 18.31
C ASN A 2 -20.84 30.30 19.03
N TYR A 3 -20.60 31.50 18.53
CA TYR A 3 -21.07 32.77 19.10
C TYR A 3 -21.91 33.54 18.07
N ASN A 4 -22.84 34.37 18.55
CA ASN A 4 -23.54 35.34 17.71
C ASN A 4 -22.70 36.62 17.49
N GLU A 5 -23.19 37.53 16.65
CA GLU A 5 -22.56 38.83 16.37
C GLU A 5 -22.36 39.72 17.61
N LYS A 6 -23.11 39.45 18.69
CA LYS A 6 -23.00 40.15 19.98
C LYS A 6 -22.05 39.43 20.95
N GLY A 7 -21.36 38.38 20.53
CA GLY A 7 -20.43 37.61 21.37
C GLY A 7 -21.09 36.66 22.37
N GLN A 8 -22.41 36.45 22.30
CA GLN A 8 -23.12 35.51 23.17
C GLN A 8 -23.03 34.08 22.61
N PHE A 9 -22.75 33.12 23.49
CA PHE A 9 -22.63 31.71 23.13
C PHE A 9 -23.99 31.11 22.72
N ARG A 10 -24.03 30.37 21.62
CA ARG A 10 -25.26 29.80 21.05
C ARG A 10 -25.59 28.38 21.50
N GLY A 11 -24.83 27.81 22.44
CA GLY A 11 -25.07 26.45 22.94
C GLY A 11 -24.42 25.33 22.13
N ALA A 12 -23.53 25.67 21.17
CA ALA A 12 -22.84 24.68 20.33
C ALA A 12 -21.34 24.93 20.25
N ALA A 13 -20.57 23.84 20.22
CA ALA A 13 -19.11 23.88 20.19
C ALA A 13 -18.54 22.74 19.35
N THR A 14 -17.50 23.04 18.57
CA THR A 14 -16.67 22.03 17.92
C THR A 14 -15.47 21.71 18.81
N ILE A 15 -15.30 20.44 19.16
CA ILE A 15 -14.18 19.94 19.96
C ILE A 15 -13.29 19.08 19.06
N ILE A 16 -12.01 19.43 18.97
CA ILE A 16 -11.04 18.69 18.16
C ILE A 16 -10.20 17.82 19.09
N PHE A 17 -10.32 16.51 18.94
CA PHE A 17 -9.54 15.55 19.71
C PHE A 17 -8.23 15.20 19.00
N LYS A 18 -7.14 15.11 19.75
CA LYS A 18 -5.87 14.58 19.25
C LYS A 18 -5.94 13.10 18.89
N SER A 19 -6.76 12.33 19.61
CA SER A 19 -6.87 10.87 19.46
C SER A 19 -8.31 10.47 19.18
N HIS A 20 -8.50 9.61 18.19
CA HIS A 20 -9.81 9.02 17.86
C HIS A 20 -10.42 8.26 19.05
N LYS A 21 -9.60 7.53 19.81
CA LYS A 21 -10.08 6.77 20.98
C LYS A 21 -10.74 7.66 22.04
N ASN A 22 -10.22 8.87 22.22
CA ASN A 22 -10.79 9.82 23.19
C ASN A 22 -12.08 10.44 22.68
N ALA A 23 -12.17 10.71 21.37
CA ALA A 23 -13.39 11.20 20.75
C ALA A 23 -14.54 10.20 20.89
N VAL A 24 -14.28 8.91 20.60
CA VAL A 24 -15.26 7.83 20.74
C VAL A 24 -15.74 7.71 22.18
N LYS A 25 -14.84 7.62 23.15
CA LYS A 25 -15.18 7.54 24.58
C LYS A 25 -16.01 8.74 25.06
N ALA A 26 -15.72 9.94 24.56
CA ALA A 26 -16.48 11.13 24.93
C ALA A 26 -17.93 11.06 24.44
N VAL A 27 -18.14 10.61 23.21
CA VAL A 27 -19.47 10.42 22.64
C VAL A 27 -20.22 9.31 23.37
N GLU A 28 -19.59 8.17 23.60
CA GLU A 28 -20.22 7.05 24.34
C GLU A 28 -20.66 7.45 25.75
N LYS A 29 -19.83 8.23 26.46
CA LYS A 29 -20.08 8.57 27.85
C LYS A 29 -21.01 9.77 28.03
N TYR A 30 -20.88 10.80 27.19
CA TYR A 30 -21.53 12.10 27.43
C TYR A 30 -22.65 12.40 26.45
N ASN A 31 -22.81 11.64 25.37
CA ASN A 31 -23.98 11.83 24.52
C ASN A 31 -25.25 11.47 25.29
N ASN A 32 -26.22 12.38 25.28
CA ASN A 32 -27.45 12.36 26.04
C ASN A 32 -27.29 12.44 27.58
N ALA A 33 -26.09 12.78 28.08
CA ALA A 33 -25.90 12.99 29.50
C ALA A 33 -26.71 14.23 29.97
N PRO A 34 -27.31 14.17 31.18
CA PRO A 34 -28.01 15.31 31.75
C PRO A 34 -27.03 16.45 32.04
N ILE A 35 -27.38 17.66 31.62
CA ILE A 35 -26.68 18.91 31.91
C ILE A 35 -27.63 19.87 32.66
N ASP A 36 -27.07 20.88 33.31
CA ASP A 36 -27.83 21.90 34.06
C ASP A 36 -28.84 21.29 35.05
N GLY A 37 -28.34 20.36 35.89
CA GLY A 37 -29.17 19.67 36.88
C GLY A 37 -30.21 18.71 36.30
N GLY A 38 -30.11 18.35 35.02
CA GLY A 38 -31.06 17.49 34.32
C GLY A 38 -32.11 18.22 33.49
N SER A 39 -32.04 19.56 33.43
CA SER A 39 -32.95 20.39 32.64
C SER A 39 -32.78 20.20 31.13
N SER A 40 -31.64 19.69 30.69
CA SER A 40 -31.34 19.44 29.28
C SER A 40 -30.40 18.26 29.10
N LYS A 41 -30.31 17.73 27.89
CA LYS A 41 -29.39 16.64 27.53
C LYS A 41 -28.33 17.16 26.57
N LEU A 42 -27.08 16.77 26.80
CA LEU A 42 -25.99 17.08 25.89
C LEU A 42 -26.12 16.25 24.60
N LYS A 43 -26.10 16.89 23.43
CA LYS A 43 -26.04 16.20 22.14
C LYS A 43 -24.62 16.27 21.58
N MET A 44 -24.03 15.12 21.29
CA MET A 44 -22.69 15.02 20.72
C MET A 44 -22.75 14.33 19.35
N GLU A 45 -22.09 14.92 18.35
CA GLU A 45 -21.94 14.34 17.01
C GLU A 45 -20.45 14.16 16.69
N LEU A 46 -20.09 12.99 16.14
CA LEU A 46 -18.72 12.68 15.76
C LEU A 46 -18.52 12.87 14.26
N VAL A 47 -17.76 13.88 13.89
CA VAL A 47 -17.34 14.11 12.50
C VAL A 47 -15.97 13.49 12.28
N ILE A 48 -15.89 12.52 11.36
CA ILE A 48 -14.63 11.87 10.97
C ILE A 48 -14.31 12.30 9.54
N ASP A 49 -13.13 12.88 9.34
CA ASP A 49 -12.61 13.19 8.01
C ASP A 49 -11.84 11.97 7.48
N PRO A 50 -12.39 11.20 6.52
CA PRO A 50 -11.75 9.99 6.01
C PRO A 50 -10.52 10.28 5.15
N THR A 51 -10.32 11.53 4.70
CA THR A 51 -9.15 11.91 3.90
C THR A 51 -7.87 11.93 4.74
N LYS A 52 -8.01 12.16 6.06
CA LYS A 52 -6.90 12.15 7.03
C LYS A 52 -6.57 10.71 7.41
N LYS A 53 -5.99 9.96 6.47
CA LYS A 53 -5.51 8.59 6.71
C LYS A 53 -4.47 8.59 7.83
N PRO A 54 -4.67 7.78 8.90
CA PRO A 54 -3.71 7.70 10.01
C PRO A 54 -2.37 7.16 9.50
N LEU A 55 -1.27 7.59 10.13
CA LEU A 55 0.09 7.18 9.75
C LEU A 55 0.24 5.65 9.69
N ALA A 56 -0.42 4.92 10.60
CA ALA A 56 -0.42 3.46 10.61
C ALA A 56 -0.96 2.84 9.30
N ALA A 57 -1.93 3.48 8.64
CA ALA A 57 -2.45 3.02 7.35
C ALA A 57 -1.52 3.37 6.17
N ARG A 58 -0.50 4.21 6.40
CA ARG A 58 0.52 4.57 5.40
C ARG A 58 1.76 3.70 5.48
N ILE A 59 2.01 3.09 6.63
CA ILE A 59 3.15 2.19 6.84
C ILE A 59 2.70 0.78 6.50
N THR A 60 2.70 0.44 5.21
CA THR A 60 2.72 -0.96 4.81
C THR A 60 4.11 -1.49 5.17
N ALA A 61 4.19 -2.44 6.11
CA ALA A 61 5.43 -3.18 6.29
C ALA A 61 5.83 -3.75 4.93
N ASN A 62 7.06 -3.48 4.47
CA ASN A 62 7.59 -4.14 3.28
C ASN A 62 7.52 -5.63 3.58
N LYS A 63 6.53 -6.30 2.98
CA LYS A 63 6.39 -7.74 3.06
C LYS A 63 7.59 -8.25 2.29
N THR A 64 8.64 -8.67 3.00
CA THR A 64 9.70 -9.46 2.41
C THR A 64 9.00 -10.70 1.87
N GLU A 65 8.83 -10.77 0.56
CA GLU A 65 8.37 -11.98 -0.08
C GLU A 65 9.32 -13.09 0.38
N PRO A 66 8.83 -14.20 0.95
CA PRO A 66 9.69 -15.33 1.20
C PRO A 66 10.25 -15.72 -0.17
N VAL A 67 11.57 -15.62 -0.32
CA VAL A 67 12.30 -16.11 -1.47
C VAL A 67 11.97 -17.59 -1.55
N ALA A 68 10.99 -17.94 -2.39
CA ALA A 68 10.61 -19.31 -2.62
C ALA A 68 11.83 -20.01 -3.23
N THR A 69 12.49 -20.84 -2.43
CA THR A 69 13.46 -21.82 -2.92
C THR A 69 12.76 -22.67 -3.99
N PRO A 70 13.20 -22.64 -5.26
CA PRO A 70 12.54 -23.37 -6.33
C PRO A 70 13.05 -24.81 -6.34
N GLN A 71 12.71 -25.58 -5.31
CA GLN A 71 12.91 -27.03 -5.24
C GLN A 71 11.54 -27.57 -4.81
N GLN A 72 10.67 -28.10 -5.66
CA GLN A 72 10.86 -29.38 -6.33
C GLN A 72 9.91 -29.58 -7.53
N LYS A 73 9.05 -28.62 -7.88
CA LYS A 73 8.04 -28.81 -8.96
C LYS A 73 8.55 -28.58 -10.40
N LYS A 74 9.81 -28.19 -10.59
CA LYS A 74 10.40 -28.00 -11.93
C LYS A 74 10.97 -29.28 -12.56
N GLN A 75 11.23 -30.35 -11.80
CA GLN A 75 11.92 -31.53 -12.35
C GLN A 75 11.06 -32.37 -13.30
N GLN A 76 9.74 -32.45 -13.10
CA GLN A 76 8.85 -33.23 -13.98
C GLN A 76 8.56 -32.51 -15.31
N VAL A 77 8.40 -31.19 -15.28
CA VAL A 77 8.11 -30.39 -16.49
C VAL A 77 9.35 -30.22 -17.39
N LEU A 78 10.57 -30.21 -16.80
CA LEU A 78 11.81 -30.16 -17.57
C LEU A 78 12.10 -31.49 -18.29
N LYS A 79 11.82 -32.65 -17.69
CA LYS A 79 12.05 -33.96 -18.35
C LYS A 79 11.16 -34.14 -19.59
N GLN A 80 9.88 -33.72 -19.53
CA GLN A 80 8.97 -33.79 -20.67
C GLN A 80 9.33 -32.80 -21.79
N LYS A 81 9.73 -31.56 -21.46
CA LYS A 81 10.20 -30.58 -22.47
C LYS A 81 11.52 -30.97 -23.14
N VAL A 82 12.42 -31.67 -22.45
CA VAL A 82 13.70 -32.13 -23.04
C VAL A 82 13.49 -33.28 -24.02
N GLN A 83 12.56 -34.21 -23.75
CA GLN A 83 12.24 -35.30 -24.69
C GLN A 83 11.54 -34.78 -25.97
N GLN A 84 10.59 -33.86 -25.84
CA GLN A 84 9.92 -33.25 -27.01
C GLN A 84 10.87 -32.39 -27.85
N LYS A 85 11.83 -31.69 -27.21
CA LYS A 85 12.84 -30.90 -27.91
C LYS A 85 13.89 -31.76 -28.63
N ARG A 86 14.18 -32.97 -28.14
CA ARG A 86 15.10 -33.92 -28.80
C ARG A 86 14.52 -34.50 -30.09
N GLN A 87 13.21 -34.74 -30.12
CA GLN A 87 12.50 -35.21 -31.33
C GLN A 87 12.33 -34.11 -32.39
N GLN A 88 12.19 -32.84 -31.99
CA GLN A 88 12.12 -31.71 -32.92
C GLN A 88 13.49 -31.31 -33.50
N LEU A 89 14.59 -31.51 -32.77
CA LEU A 89 15.95 -31.22 -33.27
C LEU A 89 16.44 -32.22 -34.34
N GLN A 90 15.91 -33.45 -34.37
CA GLN A 90 16.26 -34.43 -35.42
C GLN A 90 15.62 -34.11 -36.78
N LYS A 91 14.61 -33.21 -36.83
CA LYS A 91 13.93 -32.83 -38.09
C LYS A 91 14.32 -31.44 -38.62
N LYS A 92 15.21 -30.70 -37.94
CA LYS A 92 15.65 -29.36 -38.35
C LYS A 92 17.18 -29.21 -38.40
N ALA A 93 17.87 -30.24 -38.90
CA ALA A 93 19.28 -30.16 -39.29
C ALA A 93 19.44 -29.51 -40.69
N SER A 94 18.75 -28.40 -40.94
CA SER A 94 18.93 -27.57 -42.13
C SER A 94 18.44 -26.15 -41.80
N ASN A 95 19.34 -25.19 -41.94
CA ASN A 95 19.18 -23.74 -41.83
C ASN A 95 19.14 -23.07 -40.44
N GLY A 96 20.21 -22.32 -40.18
CA GLY A 96 20.19 -21.00 -39.53
C GLY A 96 20.19 -20.97 -38.01
N LYS A 97 21.33 -20.62 -37.39
CA LYS A 97 21.45 -20.37 -35.94
C LYS A 97 20.83 -19.01 -35.58
N PRO A 98 19.79 -18.92 -34.71
CA PRO A 98 19.37 -17.63 -34.15
C PRO A 98 20.27 -17.25 -32.97
N LYS A 99 20.76 -16.00 -32.99
CA LYS A 99 21.61 -15.39 -31.96
C LYS A 99 20.79 -15.22 -30.68
N LYS A 100 21.09 -16.01 -29.63
CA LYS A 100 20.49 -15.84 -28.30
C LYS A 100 20.91 -14.49 -27.74
N GLN A 101 19.94 -13.65 -27.36
CA GLN A 101 20.20 -12.45 -26.57
C GLN A 101 20.79 -12.87 -25.23
N THR A 102 22.07 -12.55 -25.04
CA THR A 102 22.77 -12.72 -23.77
C THR A 102 22.17 -11.73 -22.78
N LYS A 103 21.94 -12.20 -21.55
CA LYS A 103 21.56 -11.31 -20.46
C LYS A 103 22.70 -10.30 -20.28
N LYS A 104 22.36 -9.01 -20.25
CA LYS A 104 23.33 -7.93 -20.05
C LYS A 104 24.14 -8.21 -18.77
N THR A 105 25.45 -8.21 -18.89
CA THR A 105 26.37 -8.35 -17.74
C THR A 105 26.48 -7.01 -17.01
N ALA A 106 26.95 -7.02 -15.77
CA ALA A 106 27.08 -5.79 -14.95
C ALA A 106 27.90 -4.70 -15.67
N GLU A 107 29.00 -5.08 -16.32
CA GLU A 107 29.83 -4.18 -17.14
C GLU A 107 29.03 -3.44 -18.22
N GLN A 108 28.09 -4.13 -18.88
CA GLN A 108 27.29 -3.54 -19.96
C GLN A 108 26.23 -2.58 -19.42
N LEU A 109 25.80 -2.75 -18.17
CA LEU A 109 24.88 -1.82 -17.51
C LEU A 109 25.62 -0.55 -17.07
N ASP A 110 26.86 -0.68 -16.59
CA ASP A 110 27.69 0.45 -16.21
C ASP A 110 28.09 1.29 -17.44
N GLN A 111 28.33 0.63 -18.57
CA GLN A 111 28.56 1.31 -19.86
C GLN A 111 27.32 2.10 -20.30
N GLU A 112 26.13 1.50 -20.23
CA GLU A 112 24.88 2.15 -20.62
C GLU A 112 24.54 3.34 -19.71
N MET A 113 24.84 3.27 -18.41
CA MET A 113 24.71 4.41 -17.50
C MET A 113 25.69 5.54 -17.85
N SER A 114 26.94 5.20 -18.16
CA SER A 114 27.96 6.19 -18.52
C SER A 114 27.58 6.96 -19.80
N ASP A 115 27.07 6.26 -20.81
CA ASP A 115 26.61 6.88 -22.06
C ASP A 115 25.37 7.78 -21.85
N TYR A 116 24.52 7.48 -20.86
CA TYR A 116 23.38 8.31 -20.49
C TYR A 116 23.81 9.64 -19.83
N PHE A 117 24.85 9.63 -19.00
CA PHE A 117 25.33 10.83 -18.31
C PHE A 117 26.20 11.74 -19.20
N ASN A 118 26.85 11.18 -20.21
CA ASN A 118 27.73 11.94 -21.11
C ASN A 118 27.00 12.59 -22.29
N ASN A 119 25.69 12.37 -22.44
CA ASN A 119 24.90 12.91 -23.56
C ASN A 119 23.96 14.05 -23.14
N ASN A 120 24.37 14.86 -22.16
CA ASN A 120 23.73 16.11 -21.74
C ASN A 120 24.79 17.18 -21.46
#